data_AF-A0A3N5NV44-F1
#
_entry.id   AF-A0A3N5NV44-F1
#
_cell.length_a   1.000
_cell.length_b   1.000
_cell.length_c   1.000
_cell.angle_alpha   90.00
_cell.angle_beta   90.00
_cell.angle_gamma   90.00
#
_symmetry.space_group_name_H-M   'P 1'
#
loop_
_entity.id
_entity.type
_entity.pdbx_description
1 polymer ?
#
loop_
_entity_poly.entity_id
_entity_poly.type
_entity_poly.pdbx_seq_one_letter_code
_entity_poly.pdbx_strand_id
1 'polypeptide(L)'
;MRLRIDPVIFYSTWEKDYISLVDNIFEYVQPTRITVGEYRPSNGLANHISSRFPDSPLLRINKGLVREGSKLRYPKNLRIKMFGTIIEEIKKHSSDIDIALCKEQSEIWRALGLNMKGLKCNCLG
;
A
#
# COMPACT_ATOMS: atom_id res chain seq x y z
N MET A 1 -8.62 -15.65 7.87
CA MET A 1 -7.44 -14.88 8.34
C MET A 1 -7.39 -13.54 7.62
N ARG A 2 -6.93 -12.45 8.25
CA ARG A 2 -6.79 -11.13 7.61
C ARG A 2 -5.31 -10.80 7.45
N LEU A 3 -4.91 -10.31 6.27
CA LEU A 3 -3.52 -9.93 5.97
C LEU A 3 -3.41 -8.44 5.65
N ARG A 4 -2.21 -7.90 5.85
CA ARG A 4 -1.90 -6.50 5.58
C ARG A 4 -0.58 -6.38 4.84
N ILE A 5 -0.64 -5.80 3.65
CA ILE A 5 0.53 -5.39 2.86
C ILE A 5 0.70 -3.89 3.10
N ASP A 6 1.40 -3.55 4.17
CA ASP A 6 1.62 -2.16 4.60
C ASP A 6 2.93 -2.07 5.39
N PRO A 7 3.92 -1.28 4.94
CA PRO A 7 3.84 -0.35 3.82
C PRO A 7 4.17 -0.98 2.45
N VAL A 8 3.45 -0.53 1.43
CA VAL A 8 3.84 -0.65 0.02
C VAL A 8 4.92 0.39 -0.27
N ILE A 9 6.04 -0.05 -0.84
CA ILE A 9 7.23 0.75 -1.13
C ILE A 9 7.48 0.84 -2.64
N PHE A 10 7.77 2.03 -3.15
CA PHE A 10 8.20 2.22 -4.54
C PHE A 10 9.72 2.14 -4.68
N TYR A 11 10.22 1.10 -5.34
CA TYR A 11 11.63 0.85 -5.62
C TYR A 11 11.77 0.18 -6.99
N SER A 12 12.99 -0.01 -7.53
CA SER A 12 13.18 -0.38 -8.95
C SER A 12 12.43 -1.63 -9.43
N THR A 13 12.29 -2.66 -8.59
CA THR A 13 11.67 -3.95 -8.94
C THR A 13 10.31 -4.19 -8.29
N TRP A 14 9.74 -3.15 -7.66
CA TRP A 14 8.53 -3.24 -6.84
C TRP A 14 7.40 -4.03 -7.51
N GLU A 15 7.14 -3.79 -8.80
CA GLU A 15 6.01 -4.34 -9.53
C GLU A 15 6.06 -5.88 -9.55
N LYS A 16 7.20 -6.43 -9.97
CA LYS A 16 7.44 -7.87 -10.01
C LYS A 16 7.41 -8.47 -8.61
N ASP A 17 8.05 -7.81 -7.66
CA ASP A 17 8.22 -8.35 -6.31
C ASP A 17 6.89 -8.38 -5.55
N TYR A 18 6.01 -7.39 -5.75
CA TYR A 18 4.67 -7.41 -5.18
C TYR A 18 3.73 -8.42 -5.86
N ILE A 19 3.89 -8.67 -7.17
CA ILE A 19 3.17 -9.76 -7.85
C ILE A 19 3.57 -11.10 -7.22
N SER A 20 4.87 -11.38 -7.14
CA SER A 20 5.38 -12.62 -6.53
C SER A 20 5.00 -12.75 -5.04
N LEU A 21 4.92 -11.64 -4.30
CA LEU A 21 4.42 -11.67 -2.92
C LEU A 21 2.97 -12.15 -2.87
N VAL A 22 2.10 -11.65 -3.75
CA VAL A 22 0.69 -12.05 -3.80
C VAL A 22 0.57 -13.52 -4.18
N ASP A 23 1.32 -13.98 -5.18
CA ASP A 23 1.37 -15.40 -5.57
C ASP A 23 1.73 -16.29 -4.38
N ASN A 24 2.81 -15.95 -3.67
CA ASN A 24 3.25 -16.69 -2.50
C ASN A 24 2.20 -16.66 -1.38
N ILE A 25 1.50 -15.53 -1.17
CA ILE A 25 0.42 -15.47 -0.17
C ILE A 25 -0.65 -16.53 -0.49
N PHE A 26 -1.13 -16.58 -1.74
CA PHE A 26 -2.18 -17.53 -2.11
C PHE A 26 -1.71 -18.99 -2.24
N GLU A 27 -0.40 -19.21 -2.39
CA GLU A 27 0.20 -20.55 -2.30
C GLU A 27 0.07 -21.15 -0.89
N TYR A 28 0.30 -20.35 0.16
CA TYR A 28 0.35 -20.87 1.53
C TYR A 28 -0.91 -20.61 2.35
N VAL A 29 -1.70 -19.60 2.00
CA VAL A 29 -2.83 -19.15 2.83
C VAL A 29 -4.02 -18.66 2.02
N GLN A 30 -5.21 -18.76 2.61
CA GLN A 30 -6.46 -18.25 2.02
C GLN A 30 -7.00 -17.08 2.88
N PRO A 31 -6.54 -15.85 2.64
CA PRO A 31 -6.99 -14.69 3.39
C PRO A 31 -8.46 -14.36 3.06
N THR A 32 -9.22 -13.99 4.10
CA THR A 32 -10.60 -13.50 3.94
C THR A 32 -10.64 -11.99 3.69
N ARG A 33 -9.55 -11.28 3.98
CA ARG A 33 -9.35 -9.87 3.66
C ARG A 33 -7.88 -9.55 3.50
N ILE A 34 -7.54 -8.75 2.49
CA ILE A 34 -6.22 -8.13 2.34
C ILE A 34 -6.35 -6.61 2.45
N THR A 35 -5.56 -5.99 3.32
CA THR A 35 -5.47 -4.53 3.43
C THR A 35 -4.17 -4.02 2.86
N VAL A 36 -4.24 -3.11 1.89
CA VAL A 36 -3.08 -2.52 1.23
C VAL A 36 -2.90 -1.09 1.74
N GLY A 37 -1.69 -0.74 2.16
CA GLY A 37 -1.34 0.60 2.63
C GLY A 37 0.03 0.99 2.09
N GLU A 38 0.27 2.28 1.87
CA GLU A 38 1.56 2.77 1.40
C GLU A 38 2.44 3.26 2.55
N TYR A 39 3.72 3.43 2.24
CA TYR A 39 4.60 4.28 3.04
C TYR A 39 4.03 5.69 3.21
N ARG A 40 3.63 6.01 4.45
CA ARG A 40 2.98 7.27 4.82
C ARG A 40 3.68 7.95 6.00
N PRO A 41 4.93 8.42 5.84
CA PRO A 41 5.70 8.94 6.96
C PRO A 41 5.17 10.29 7.46
N SER A 42 5.45 10.59 8.73
CA SER A 42 5.36 11.96 9.24
C SER A 42 6.52 12.80 8.69
N ASN A 43 6.35 14.12 8.66
CA ASN A 43 7.36 15.04 8.12
C ASN A 43 8.75 14.89 8.78
N GLY A 44 8.82 14.52 10.06
CA GLY A 44 10.07 14.36 10.80
C GLY A 44 10.74 12.97 10.68
N LEU A 45 10.06 11.97 10.08
CA LEU A 45 10.59 10.60 10.08
C LEU A 45 11.91 10.50 9.32
N ALA A 46 12.08 11.23 8.21
CA ALA A 46 13.31 11.22 7.43
C ALA A 46 14.54 11.67 8.25
N ASN A 47 14.37 12.64 9.16
CA ASN A 47 15.46 13.10 10.03
C ASN A 47 15.88 11.99 10.99
N HIS A 48 14.91 11.28 11.56
CA HIS A 48 15.16 10.14 12.44
C HIS A 48 15.81 8.96 11.71
N ILE A 49 15.39 8.69 10.46
CA ILE A 49 16.02 7.67 9.63
C ILE A 49 17.47 8.08 9.34
N SER A 50 17.71 9.32 8.88
CA SER A 50 19.04 9.81 8.53
C SER A 50 20.03 9.72 9.70
N SER A 51 19.57 10.05 10.91
CA SER A 51 20.40 9.98 12.11
C SER A 51 20.78 8.55 12.54
N ARG A 52 19.99 7.53 12.21
CA ARG A 52 20.20 6.14 12.68
C ARG A 52 20.67 5.20 11.57
N PHE A 53 20.23 5.48 10.35
CA PHE A 53 20.42 4.68 9.14
C PHE A 53 20.70 5.62 7.96
N PRO A 54 21.85 6.32 7.95
CA PRO A 54 22.16 7.35 6.95
C PRO A 54 22.17 6.81 5.52
N ASP A 55 22.48 5.52 5.32
CA ASP A 55 22.49 4.87 4.01
C ASP A 55 21.14 4.23 3.62
N SER A 56 20.08 4.50 4.39
CA SER A 56 18.77 3.89 4.12
C SER A 56 18.20 4.35 2.77
N PRO A 57 17.82 3.43 1.87
CA PRO A 57 17.15 3.77 0.61
C PRO A 57 15.84 4.55 0.81
N LEU A 58 15.22 4.44 1.99
CA LEU A 58 14.01 5.19 2.35
C LEU A 58 14.22 6.70 2.32
N LEU A 59 15.45 7.19 2.57
CA LEU A 59 15.76 8.62 2.47
C LEU A 59 15.61 9.12 1.04
N ARG A 60 16.03 8.33 0.05
CA ARG A 60 15.83 8.66 -1.37
C ARG A 60 14.35 8.62 -1.75
N ILE A 61 13.63 7.59 -1.29
CA ILE A 61 12.18 7.46 -1.52
C ILE A 61 11.44 8.67 -0.93
N ASN A 62 11.81 9.10 0.28
CA ASN A 62 11.16 10.21 0.98
C ASN A 62 11.23 11.54 0.20
N LYS A 63 12.28 11.74 -0.62
CA LYS A 63 12.43 12.94 -1.46
C LYS A 63 11.38 13.04 -2.58
N GLY A 64 10.82 11.90 -3.01
CA GLY A 64 9.79 11.84 -4.05
C GLY A 64 8.35 11.89 -3.53
N LEU A 65 8.16 12.02 -2.20
CA LEU A 65 6.83 12.07 -1.60
C LEU A 65 6.24 13.48 -1.66
N VAL A 66 4.91 13.55 -1.75
CA VAL A 66 4.14 14.78 -1.71
C VAL A 66 3.40 14.91 -0.39
N ARG A 67 3.17 16.16 0.04
CA ARG A 67 2.40 16.43 1.25
C ARG A 67 0.90 16.24 0.97
N GLU A 68 0.24 15.46 1.81
CA GLU A 68 -1.21 15.33 1.81
C GLU A 68 -1.71 15.37 3.26
N GLY A 69 -2.25 16.53 3.66
CA GLY A 69 -2.56 16.82 5.06
C GLY A 69 -1.31 16.88 5.95
N SER A 70 -1.32 16.13 7.06
CA SER A 70 -0.22 16.10 8.04
C SER A 70 0.88 15.07 7.73
N LYS A 71 0.72 14.28 6.67
CA LYS A 71 1.64 13.19 6.28
C LYS A 71 2.18 13.41 4.88
N LEU A 72 3.28 12.72 4.59
CA LEU A 72 3.79 12.57 3.23
C LEU A 72 3.26 11.27 2.63
N ARG A 73 3.03 11.26 1.32
CA ARG A 73 2.45 10.15 0.56
C ARG A 73 3.07 10.07 -0.83
N TYR A 74 2.92 8.94 -1.52
CA TYR A 74 3.28 8.90 -2.92
C TYR A 74 2.34 9.80 -3.75
N PRO A 75 2.81 10.35 -4.89
CA PRO A 75 1.94 11.01 -5.85
C PRO A 75 0.73 10.14 -6.19
N LYS A 76 -0.44 10.76 -6.32
CA LYS A 76 -1.73 10.07 -6.48
C LYS A 76 -1.70 9.01 -7.59
N ASN A 77 -1.19 9.35 -8.78
CA ASN A 77 -1.14 8.43 -9.91
C ASN A 77 -0.20 7.24 -9.64
N LEU A 78 0.86 7.44 -8.85
CA LEU A 78 1.74 6.36 -8.45
C LEU A 78 1.05 5.41 -7.47
N ARG A 79 0.24 5.92 -6.53
CA ARG A 79 -0.57 5.09 -5.63
C ARG A 79 -1.58 4.24 -6.40
N ILE A 80 -2.28 4.84 -7.37
CA ILE A 80 -3.21 4.12 -8.25
C ILE A 80 -2.47 3.01 -8.98
N LYS A 81 -1.29 3.30 -9.57
CA LYS A 81 -0.49 2.27 -10.24
C LYS A 81 -0.12 1.14 -9.27
N MET A 82 0.49 1.46 -8.14
CA MET A 82 0.99 0.44 -7.21
C MET A 82 -0.11 -0.42 -6.61
N PHE A 83 -1.18 0.21 -6.12
CA PHE A 83 -2.31 -0.52 -5.56
C PHE A 83 -3.07 -1.28 -6.63
N GLY A 84 -3.23 -0.71 -7.83
CA GLY A 84 -3.84 -1.37 -8.98
C GLY A 84 -3.15 -2.68 -9.30
N THR A 85 -1.83 -2.67 -9.48
CA THR A 85 -1.03 -3.89 -9.72
C THR A 85 -1.28 -4.95 -8.65
N ILE A 86 -1.18 -4.58 -7.36
CA ILE A 86 -1.37 -5.52 -6.26
C ILE A 86 -2.80 -6.09 -6.23
N ILE A 87 -3.81 -5.23 -6.42
CA ILE A 87 -5.22 -5.62 -6.40
C ILE A 87 -5.57 -6.51 -7.58
N GLU A 88 -5.07 -6.19 -8.78
CA GLU A 88 -5.27 -6.99 -9.98
C GLU A 88 -4.69 -8.39 -9.78
N GLU A 89 -3.49 -8.49 -9.20
CA GLU A 89 -2.90 -9.79 -8.88
C GLU A 89 -3.73 -10.56 -7.86
N ILE A 90 -4.16 -9.92 -6.77
CA ILE A 90 -5.02 -10.54 -5.75
C ILE A 90 -6.30 -11.11 -6.39
N LYS A 91 -6.92 -10.36 -7.31
CA LYS A 91 -8.16 -10.75 -7.97
C LYS A 91 -7.99 -11.91 -8.96
N LYS A 92 -6.78 -12.16 -9.49
CA LYS A 92 -6.51 -13.37 -10.29
C LYS A 92 -6.60 -14.65 -9.46
N HIS A 93 -6.23 -14.58 -8.18
CA HIS A 93 -6.30 -15.71 -7.25
C HIS A 93 -7.68 -15.88 -6.61
N SER A 94 -8.36 -14.78 -6.28
CA SER A 94 -9.71 -14.83 -5.69
C SER A 94 -10.50 -13.56 -6.02
N SER A 95 -11.51 -13.66 -6.88
CA SER A 95 -12.36 -12.53 -7.27
C SER A 95 -13.17 -11.95 -6.10
N ASP A 96 -13.54 -12.79 -5.13
CA ASP A 96 -14.50 -12.47 -4.08
C ASP A 96 -13.83 -12.02 -2.77
N ILE A 97 -12.50 -11.88 -2.78
CA ILE A 97 -11.76 -11.47 -1.59
C ILE A 97 -12.04 -10.00 -1.24
N ASP A 98 -12.23 -9.74 0.05
CA ASP A 98 -12.42 -8.39 0.55
C ASP A 98 -11.09 -7.62 0.54
N ILE A 99 -11.04 -6.51 -0.19
CA ILE A 99 -9.84 -5.67 -0.31
C ILE A 99 -10.12 -4.29 0.29
N ALA A 100 -9.26 -3.87 1.22
CA ALA A 100 -9.34 -2.57 1.85
C ALA A 100 -8.06 -1.74 1.62
N LEU A 101 -8.19 -0.42 1.54
CA LEU A 101 -7.05 0.50 1.47
C LEU A 101 -6.86 1.24 2.80
N CYS A 102 -5.64 1.21 3.36
CA CYS A 102 -5.38 1.83 4.65
C CYS A 102 -5.22 3.35 4.55
N LYS A 103 -6.03 4.08 5.34
CA LYS A 103 -5.97 5.56 5.47
C LYS A 103 -5.98 6.28 4.11
N GLU A 104 -6.70 5.69 3.15
CA GLU A 104 -6.76 6.15 1.78
C GLU A 104 -8.08 6.87 1.48
N GLN A 105 -8.02 7.86 0.58
CA GLN A 105 -9.15 8.69 0.20
C GLN A 105 -10.08 7.98 -0.78
N SER A 106 -11.39 8.23 -0.65
CA SER A 106 -12.46 7.68 -1.50
C SER A 106 -12.18 7.77 -3.00
N GLU A 107 -11.47 8.81 -3.43
CA GLU A 107 -11.11 8.97 -4.84
C GLU A 107 -10.19 7.85 -5.36
N ILE A 108 -9.21 7.41 -4.57
CA ILE A 108 -8.34 6.28 -4.94
C ILE A 108 -9.13 4.98 -4.95
N TRP A 109 -10.05 4.79 -4.01
CA TRP A 109 -10.94 3.62 -4.00
C TRP A 109 -11.77 3.55 -5.28
N ARG A 110 -12.36 4.67 -5.71
CA ARG A 110 -13.12 4.75 -6.97
C ARG A 110 -12.24 4.48 -8.18
N ALA A 111 -11.04 5.06 -8.22
CA ALA A 111 -10.10 4.86 -9.33
C ALA A 111 -9.69 3.38 -9.50
N LEU A 112 -9.71 2.61 -8.41
CA LEU A 112 -9.39 1.17 -8.38
C LEU A 112 -10.61 0.27 -8.48
N GLY A 113 -11.81 0.83 -8.71
CA GLY A 113 -13.06 0.07 -8.81
C GLY A 113 -13.46 -0.65 -7.51
N LEU A 114 -12.99 -0.19 -6.35
CA LEU A 114 -13.33 -0.78 -5.05
C LEU A 114 -14.63 -0.19 -4.51
N ASN A 115 -15.47 -1.03 -3.91
CA ASN A 115 -16.74 -0.62 -3.34
C ASN A 115 -16.53 0.18 -2.04
N MET A 116 -17.01 1.41 -2.02
CA MET A 116 -16.87 2.31 -0.86
C MET A 116 -17.83 2.02 0.30
N LYS A 117 -18.83 1.12 0.12
CA LYS A 117 -19.73 0.69 1.21
C LYS A 117 -18.96 0.01 2.37
N GLY A 118 -17.71 -0.39 2.13
CA GLY A 118 -16.80 -1.02 3.09
C GLY A 118 -15.64 -0.15 3.55
N LEU A 119 -15.83 1.17 3.75
CA LEU A 119 -14.87 2.06 4.45
C LEU A 119 -14.67 1.67 5.95
N LYS A 120 -14.75 0.37 6.26
CA LYS A 120 -14.33 -0.26 7.50
C LYS A 120 -12.81 -0.36 7.49
N CYS A 121 -12.15 0.75 7.81
CA CYS A 121 -10.75 0.70 8.21
C CYS A 121 -10.60 -0.41 9.26
N ASN A 122 -9.61 -1.30 9.18
CA ASN A 122 -9.39 -2.32 10.23
C ASN A 122 -9.17 -1.70 11.63
N CYS A 123 -9.05 -0.37 11.74
CA CYS A 123 -8.94 0.38 12.98
C CYS A 123 -10.28 0.93 13.52
N LEU A 124 -11.38 0.75 12.80
CA LEU A 124 -12.72 1.10 13.25
C LEU A 124 -13.54 -0.20 13.21
N GLY A 125 -13.85 -0.70 14.40
CA GLY A 125 -14.62 -1.94 14.62
C GLY A 125 -15.96 -1.92 13.91
#